data_AF-A0A4Z0GRT0-F1
#
_entry.id   AF-A0A4Z0GRT0-F1
#
_cell.length_a   1.000
_cell.length_b   1.000
_cell.length_c   1.000
_cell.angle_alpha   90.00
_cell.angle_beta   90.00
_cell.angle_gamma   90.00
#
_symmetry.space_group_name_H-M   'P 1'
#
loop_
_entity.id
_entity.type
_entity.pdbx_description
1 polymer ?
#
loop_
_entity_poly.entity_id
_entity_poly.type
_entity_poly.pdbx_seq_one_letter_code
_entity_poly.pdbx_strand_id
1 'polypeptide(L)'
;MRVDEQWVRDISAVDYTSRVTVRNPKSIEACVKLKESTNARVCVGRAGTRYRTETLLRFLADHAAANDSVWSDVDESLVDRLGFFKIKTLVRDKQEYITRPDLGRKFSKDTIEEVKARCIVNPDIQIIAADGLSAFAIDANLEDTYSIISDRVRAKGYKMGTPIFVKYGRVATMDAISEALNAKVTVLLVGERPGLVTNESMSAYMAYDSSTVKPESQRTVISNIYNDGTPTVEAGAQIAYLIELMMKEKKSGIDLKL
;
A
#
# COMPACT_ATOMS: atom_id res chain seq x y z
N MET A 1 -6.07 34.77 39.85
CA MET A 1 -6.74 34.03 38.75
C MET A 1 -6.21 32.61 38.79
N ARG A 2 -7.01 31.65 39.27
CA ARG A 2 -6.73 30.23 39.07
C ARG A 2 -6.99 29.97 37.59
N VAL A 3 -5.95 29.60 36.85
CA VAL A 3 -6.11 29.02 35.53
C VAL A 3 -6.62 27.61 35.82
N ASP A 4 -7.93 27.41 35.73
CA ASP A 4 -8.47 26.06 35.60
C ASP A 4 -7.86 25.52 34.29
N GLU A 5 -6.90 24.61 34.41
CA GLU A 5 -6.41 23.78 33.31
C GLU A 5 -7.55 22.82 32.90
N GLN A 6 -8.63 23.36 32.33
CA GLN A 6 -9.57 22.57 31.57
C GLN A 6 -8.86 22.19 30.27
N TRP A 7 -8.23 21.02 30.30
CA TRP A 7 -7.65 20.38 29.13
C TRP A 7 -8.62 20.44 27.96
N VAL A 8 -8.18 21.00 26.83
CA VAL A 8 -8.96 21.01 25.59
C VAL A 8 -9.22 19.55 25.20
N ARG A 9 -10.50 19.21 25.01
CA ARG A 9 -10.91 17.84 24.64
C ARG A 9 -10.15 17.40 23.38
N ASP A 10 -9.47 16.27 23.45
CA ASP A 10 -8.79 15.69 22.30
C ASP A 10 -9.82 15.31 21.22
N ILE A 11 -9.77 16.03 20.11
CA ILE A 11 -10.65 15.84 18.95
C ILE A 11 -10.30 14.58 18.15
N SER A 12 -9.09 14.06 18.30
CA SER A 12 -8.60 12.82 17.67
C SER A 12 -9.00 11.55 18.44
N ALA A 13 -9.30 11.67 19.73
CA ALA A 13 -9.79 10.56 20.55
C ALA A 13 -11.27 10.20 20.31
N VAL A 14 -11.99 10.98 19.50
CA VAL A 14 -13.41 10.71 19.20
C VAL A 14 -13.53 9.57 18.20
N ASP A 15 -14.07 8.44 18.63
CA ASP A 15 -14.51 7.38 17.72
C ASP A 15 -15.72 7.85 16.89
N TYR A 16 -15.52 8.02 15.59
CA TYR A 16 -16.57 8.41 14.65
C TYR A 16 -17.32 7.23 14.05
N THR A 17 -16.84 5.99 14.22
CA THR A 17 -17.49 4.80 13.67
C THR A 17 -18.79 4.47 14.40
N SER A 18 -18.93 4.85 15.68
CA SER A 18 -20.16 4.62 16.45
C SER A 18 -20.99 5.89 16.71
N ARG A 19 -20.37 7.08 16.62
CA ARG A 19 -20.96 8.32 17.15
C ARG A 19 -21.88 9.07 16.19
N VAL A 20 -23.19 9.03 16.41
CA VAL A 20 -24.20 9.84 15.69
C VAL A 20 -24.26 11.27 16.22
N THR A 21 -24.16 12.27 15.34
CA THR A 21 -24.25 13.69 15.71
C THR A 21 -25.34 14.46 14.94
N VAL A 22 -26.27 13.75 14.29
CA VAL A 22 -27.49 14.38 13.76
C VAL A 22 -28.35 14.92 14.90
N ARG A 23 -28.84 16.17 14.78
CA ARG A 23 -29.81 16.73 15.73
C ARG A 23 -31.23 16.30 15.33
N ASN A 24 -32.02 15.84 16.29
CA ASN A 24 -33.40 15.36 16.11
C ASN A 24 -33.54 14.35 14.94
N PRO A 25 -32.76 13.25 14.95
CA PRO A 25 -32.87 12.24 13.89
C PRO A 25 -34.26 11.60 13.92
N LYS A 26 -34.83 11.31 12.75
CA LYS A 26 -36.10 10.58 12.64
C LYS A 26 -36.02 9.17 13.27
N SER A 27 -34.85 8.54 13.17
CA SER A 27 -34.51 7.30 13.87
C SER A 27 -33.02 7.32 14.22
N ILE A 28 -32.71 7.30 15.51
CA ILE A 28 -31.34 7.19 15.99
C ILE A 28 -30.75 5.81 15.70
N GLU A 29 -31.55 4.76 15.86
CA GLU A 29 -31.18 3.36 15.59
C GLU A 29 -30.76 3.16 14.14
N ALA A 30 -31.48 3.74 13.18
CA ALA A 30 -31.11 3.69 11.78
C ALA A 30 -29.76 4.39 11.52
N CYS A 31 -29.50 5.52 12.21
CA CYS A 31 -28.21 6.21 12.08
C CYS A 31 -27.05 5.39 12.65
N VAL A 32 -27.26 4.68 13.76
CA VAL A 32 -26.27 3.77 14.34
C VAL A 32 -25.97 2.63 13.38
N LYS A 33 -27.01 1.94 12.88
CA LYS A 33 -26.84 0.86 11.89
C LYS A 33 -26.12 1.30 10.62
N LEU A 34 -26.44 2.50 10.11
CA LEU A 34 -25.75 3.06 8.94
C LEU A 34 -24.26 3.27 9.22
N LYS A 35 -23.91 3.76 10.41
CA LYS A 35 -22.52 3.95 10.78
C LYS A 35 -21.76 2.64 10.96
N GLU A 36 -22.37 1.62 11.55
CA GLU A 36 -21.76 0.29 11.68
C GLU A 36 -21.54 -0.39 10.32
N SER A 37 -22.32 -0.02 9.30
CA SER A 37 -22.20 -0.59 7.95
C SER A 37 -21.11 0.03 7.07
N THR A 38 -20.47 1.13 7.50
CA THR A 38 -19.47 1.82 6.67
C THR A 38 -18.49 2.66 7.48
N ASN A 39 -17.23 2.65 7.06
CA ASN A 39 -16.21 3.56 7.58
C ASN A 39 -16.38 5.01 7.09
N ALA A 40 -17.35 5.28 6.21
CA ALA A 40 -17.64 6.63 5.74
C ALA A 40 -18.26 7.51 6.86
N ARG A 41 -17.98 8.82 6.81
CA ARG A 41 -18.44 9.80 7.81
C ARG A 41 -19.91 10.20 7.64
N VAL A 42 -20.81 9.22 7.71
CA VAL A 42 -22.27 9.42 7.65
C VAL A 42 -22.85 9.80 9.01
N CYS A 43 -24.11 10.26 9.04
CA CYS A 43 -24.84 10.60 10.27
C CYS A 43 -24.14 11.63 11.17
N VAL A 44 -23.43 12.60 10.57
CA VAL A 44 -22.69 13.68 11.25
C VAL A 44 -23.47 15.00 11.38
N GLY A 45 -24.70 15.04 10.87
CA GLY A 45 -25.56 16.23 10.90
C GLY A 45 -25.03 17.41 10.07
N ARG A 46 -25.59 18.60 10.33
CA ARG A 46 -25.28 19.85 9.61
C ARG A 46 -25.56 21.09 10.46
N ALA A 47 -24.96 22.22 10.08
CA ALA A 47 -25.31 23.57 10.53
C ALA A 47 -25.72 24.39 9.29
N GLY A 48 -27.03 24.62 9.10
CA GLY A 48 -27.54 25.11 7.82
C GLY A 48 -27.23 24.11 6.70
N THR A 49 -26.50 24.56 5.68
CA THR A 49 -25.98 23.76 4.55
C THR A 49 -24.50 23.36 4.72
N ARG A 50 -23.91 23.61 5.89
CA ARG A 50 -22.47 23.38 6.17
C ARG A 50 -22.27 22.25 7.17
N TYR A 51 -21.04 21.77 7.27
CA TYR A 51 -20.63 20.83 8.32
C TYR A 51 -20.81 21.43 9.70
N ARG A 52 -21.06 20.58 10.69
CA ARG A 52 -20.93 20.97 12.10
C ARG A 52 -19.45 21.21 12.42
N THR A 53 -19.17 22.14 13.34
CA THR A 53 -17.80 22.50 13.76
C THR A 53 -17.00 21.28 14.19
N GLU A 54 -17.59 20.39 14.99
CA GLU A 54 -16.93 19.17 15.47
C GLU A 54 -16.48 18.26 14.31
N THR A 55 -17.35 18.02 13.33
CA THR A 55 -17.04 17.23 12.13
C THR A 55 -15.92 17.87 11.31
N LEU A 56 -15.92 19.20 11.19
CA LEU A 56 -14.87 19.93 10.49
C LEU A 56 -13.53 19.83 11.22
N LEU A 57 -13.51 20.00 12.54
CA LEU A 57 -12.29 19.89 13.35
C LEU A 57 -11.70 18.49 13.26
N ARG A 58 -12.54 17.44 13.36
CA ARG A 58 -12.08 16.07 13.15
C ARG A 58 -11.49 15.87 11.76
N PHE A 59 -12.17 16.35 10.72
CA PHE A 59 -11.68 16.26 9.36
C PHE A 59 -10.30 16.89 9.20
N LEU A 60 -10.08 18.07 9.80
CA LEU A 60 -8.78 18.75 9.75
C LEU A 60 -7.69 17.99 10.51
N ALA A 61 -8.03 17.39 11.67
CA ALA A 61 -7.10 16.58 12.44
C ALA A 61 -6.64 15.34 11.65
N ASP A 62 -7.58 14.59 11.07
CA ASP A 62 -7.25 13.43 10.25
C ASP A 62 -6.50 13.83 8.97
N HIS A 63 -6.78 15.01 8.42
CA HIS A 63 -6.06 15.52 7.26
C HIS A 63 -4.60 15.85 7.60
N ALA A 64 -4.34 16.42 8.77
CA ALA A 64 -2.98 16.65 9.26
C ALA A 64 -2.21 15.32 9.39
N ALA A 65 -2.80 14.32 10.06
CA ALA A 65 -2.20 13.00 10.19
C ALA A 65 -1.94 12.32 8.84
N ALA A 66 -2.89 12.43 7.90
CA ALA A 66 -2.71 11.93 6.54
C ALA A 66 -1.56 12.64 5.81
N ASN A 67 -1.38 13.94 5.96
CA ASN A 67 -0.25 14.66 5.39
C ASN A 67 1.08 14.20 5.99
N ASP A 68 1.16 14.04 7.32
CA ASP A 68 2.37 13.56 7.99
C ASP A 68 2.76 12.16 7.50
N SER A 69 1.78 11.30 7.24
CA SER A 69 2.04 9.95 6.71
C SER A 69 2.69 9.94 5.32
N VAL A 70 2.45 10.95 4.48
CA VAL A 70 3.12 11.09 3.16
C VAL A 70 4.63 11.28 3.32
N TRP A 71 5.07 11.91 4.42
CA TRP A 71 6.47 12.25 4.68
C TRP A 71 7.21 11.21 5.51
N SER A 72 6.55 10.13 5.90
CA SER A 72 7.17 9.02 6.63
C SER A 72 8.08 8.15 5.73
N ASP A 73 9.05 7.51 6.38
CA ASP A 73 9.94 6.52 5.80
C ASP A 73 9.67 5.15 6.45
N VAL A 74 9.87 4.08 5.68
CA VAL A 74 9.69 2.68 6.13
C VAL A 74 10.74 2.35 7.19
N ASP A 75 10.37 1.55 8.18
CA ASP A 75 11.31 1.04 9.17
C ASP A 75 12.35 0.14 8.48
N GLU A 76 13.59 0.61 8.39
CA GLU A 76 14.66 -0.15 7.73
C GLU A 76 14.95 -1.48 8.43
N SER A 77 14.64 -1.60 9.73
CA SER A 77 14.84 -2.84 10.48
C SER A 77 13.90 -3.95 10.02
N LEU A 78 12.68 -3.61 9.60
CA LEU A 78 11.74 -4.55 8.99
C LEU A 78 12.30 -5.09 7.68
N VAL A 79 12.80 -4.21 6.83
CA VAL A 79 13.38 -4.55 5.52
C VAL A 79 14.60 -5.46 5.68
N ASP A 80 15.48 -5.15 6.63
CA ASP A 80 16.66 -5.96 6.93
C ASP A 80 16.30 -7.33 7.51
N ARG A 81 15.34 -7.38 8.44
CA ARG A 81 14.88 -8.62 9.07
C ARG A 81 14.25 -9.59 8.07
N LEU A 82 13.52 -9.06 7.08
CA LEU A 82 12.94 -9.86 5.99
C LEU A 82 13.96 -10.21 4.88
N GLY A 83 15.19 -9.72 4.97
CA GLY A 83 16.27 -10.03 4.03
C GLY A 83 16.13 -9.37 2.65
N PHE A 84 15.41 -8.24 2.57
CA PHE A 84 15.22 -7.52 1.32
C PHE A 84 16.50 -6.79 0.89
N PHE A 85 16.91 -7.00 -0.36
CA PHE A 85 18.01 -6.25 -0.95
C PHE A 85 17.56 -4.82 -1.25
N LYS A 86 18.12 -3.85 -0.53
CA LYS A 86 17.75 -2.43 -0.61
C LYS A 86 18.39 -1.76 -1.82
N ILE A 87 17.56 -1.16 -2.67
CA ILE A 87 17.98 -0.27 -3.76
C ILE A 87 17.15 1.02 -3.75
N LYS A 88 17.58 2.01 -4.53
CA LYS A 88 16.93 3.32 -4.62
C LYS A 88 16.77 3.73 -6.08
N THR A 89 15.69 4.41 -6.40
CA THR A 89 15.46 4.98 -7.74
C THR A 89 16.37 6.20 -7.99
N LEU A 90 16.23 6.87 -9.14
CA LEU A 90 16.97 8.12 -9.43
C LEU A 90 16.56 9.31 -8.54
N VAL A 91 15.56 9.13 -7.69
CA VAL A 91 15.05 10.17 -6.80
C VAL A 91 16.02 10.42 -5.65
N ARG A 92 16.33 11.68 -5.37
CA ARG A 92 17.27 12.08 -4.30
C ARG A 92 16.65 12.05 -2.91
N ASP A 93 15.44 12.59 -2.77
CA ASP A 93 14.74 12.74 -1.50
C ASP A 93 13.21 12.66 -1.67
N LYS A 94 12.48 12.71 -0.55
CA LYS A 94 11.01 12.60 -0.54
C LYS A 94 10.32 13.76 -1.27
N GLN A 95 10.89 14.97 -1.27
CA GLN A 95 10.30 16.12 -1.98
C GLN A 95 10.35 15.90 -3.50
N GLU A 96 11.50 15.44 -4.00
CA GLU A 96 11.65 15.06 -5.39
C GLU A 96 10.76 13.86 -5.74
N TYR A 97 10.63 12.88 -4.85
CA TYR A 97 9.77 11.71 -5.07
C TYR A 97 8.31 12.09 -5.37
N ILE A 98 7.76 13.03 -4.60
CA ILE A 98 6.36 13.49 -4.73
C ILE A 98 6.16 14.25 -6.04
N THR A 99 7.14 15.06 -6.44
CA THR A 99 7.03 15.98 -7.59
C THR A 99 7.52 15.37 -8.91
N ARG A 100 8.35 14.32 -8.88
CA ARG A 100 9.00 13.70 -10.04
C ARG A 100 8.69 12.20 -10.15
N PRO A 101 7.44 11.83 -10.49
CA PRO A 101 7.07 10.43 -10.68
C PRO A 101 7.86 9.76 -11.81
N ASP A 102 8.43 10.51 -12.75
CA ASP A 102 9.28 10.00 -13.83
C ASP A 102 10.62 9.46 -13.32
N LEU A 103 11.21 10.07 -12.28
CA LEU A 103 12.45 9.60 -11.65
C LEU A 103 12.19 8.39 -10.75
N GLY A 104 11.05 8.37 -10.04
CA GLY A 104 10.65 7.25 -9.19
C GLY A 104 10.29 5.96 -9.95
N ARG A 105 10.34 5.98 -11.29
CA ARG A 105 10.14 4.81 -12.16
C ARG A 105 11.46 4.27 -12.73
N LYS A 106 12.59 4.93 -12.45
CA LYS A 106 13.87 4.68 -13.13
C LYS A 106 14.99 4.38 -12.13
N PHE A 107 15.94 3.58 -12.58
CA PHE A 107 17.17 3.26 -11.87
C PHE A 107 18.38 3.79 -12.65
N SER A 108 19.49 4.03 -11.95
CA SER A 108 20.76 4.26 -12.60
C SER A 108 21.26 2.96 -13.25
N LYS A 109 22.22 3.07 -14.18
CA LYS A 109 22.87 1.89 -14.77
C LYS A 109 23.56 1.05 -13.69
N ASP A 110 24.27 1.70 -12.79
CA ASP A 110 25.00 1.03 -11.70
C ASP A 110 24.06 0.25 -10.79
N THR A 111 22.88 0.80 -10.45
CA THR A 111 21.88 0.09 -9.65
C THR A 111 21.35 -1.15 -10.37
N ILE A 112 21.10 -1.08 -11.68
CA ILE A 112 20.65 -2.26 -12.44
C ILE A 112 21.75 -3.33 -12.52
N GLU A 113 23.00 -2.93 -12.71
CA GLU A 113 24.12 -3.88 -12.72
C GLU A 113 24.35 -4.51 -11.33
N GLU A 114 24.16 -3.74 -10.25
CA GLU A 114 24.20 -4.29 -8.90
C GLU A 114 23.07 -5.30 -8.66
N VAL A 115 21.85 -5.00 -9.12
CA VAL A 115 20.71 -5.93 -9.05
C VAL A 115 21.04 -7.24 -9.76
N LYS A 116 21.59 -7.20 -10.98
CA LYS A 116 22.00 -8.40 -11.72
C LYS A 116 23.12 -9.19 -11.02
N ALA A 117 24.06 -8.49 -10.38
CA ALA A 117 25.20 -9.11 -9.72
C ALA A 117 24.83 -9.79 -8.39
N ARG A 118 23.87 -9.22 -7.65
CA ARG A 118 23.53 -9.67 -6.29
C ARG A 118 22.25 -10.47 -6.18
N CYS A 119 21.35 -10.37 -7.16
CA CYS A 119 20.07 -11.07 -7.15
C CYS A 119 20.07 -12.30 -8.06
N ILE A 120 19.17 -13.23 -7.76
CA ILE A 120 18.98 -14.43 -8.55
C ILE A 120 18.42 -14.07 -9.94
N VAL A 121 19.15 -14.44 -10.99
CA VAL A 121 18.72 -14.28 -12.39
C VAL A 121 17.82 -15.46 -12.81
N ASN A 122 16.85 -15.19 -13.67
CA ASN A 122 15.80 -16.09 -14.13
C ASN A 122 15.01 -16.72 -12.95
N PRO A 123 14.46 -15.93 -12.01
CA PRO A 123 13.53 -16.47 -11.03
C PRO A 123 12.19 -16.79 -11.70
N ASP A 124 11.46 -17.76 -11.16
CA ASP A 124 10.06 -17.91 -11.53
C ASP A 124 9.27 -16.72 -10.98
N ILE A 125 9.45 -16.43 -9.69
CA ILE A 125 8.72 -15.38 -8.99
C ILE A 125 9.69 -14.38 -8.36
N GLN A 126 9.54 -13.10 -8.69
CA GLN A 126 10.28 -12.00 -8.09
C GLN A 126 9.35 -11.15 -7.23
N ILE A 127 9.62 -11.04 -5.92
CA ILE A 127 8.88 -10.15 -5.03
C ILE A 127 9.69 -8.88 -4.79
N ILE A 128 9.00 -7.75 -4.90
CA ILE A 128 9.51 -6.40 -4.69
C ILE A 128 8.61 -5.73 -3.66
N ALA A 129 9.20 -4.99 -2.73
CA ALA A 129 8.50 -4.04 -1.88
C ALA A 129 8.96 -2.62 -2.19
N ALA A 130 8.07 -1.65 -2.10
CA ALA A 130 8.43 -0.23 -2.21
C ALA A 130 7.64 0.57 -1.19
N ASP A 131 8.27 1.61 -0.63
CA ASP A 131 7.61 2.57 0.25
C ASP A 131 6.35 3.16 -0.39
N GLY A 132 6.41 3.45 -1.69
CA GLY A 132 5.25 4.01 -2.40
C GLY A 132 4.90 5.38 -1.84
N LEU A 133 3.62 5.68 -1.63
CA LEU A 133 3.17 6.96 -1.07
C LEU A 133 2.87 6.90 0.43
N SER A 134 2.95 5.72 1.06
CA SER A 134 2.73 5.54 2.49
C SER A 134 3.67 4.46 3.05
N ALA A 135 4.62 4.87 3.89
CA ALA A 135 5.51 3.93 4.57
C ALA A 135 4.77 3.04 5.58
N PHE A 136 3.79 3.63 6.29
CA PHE A 136 2.95 2.91 7.27
C PHE A 136 2.24 1.69 6.67
N ALA A 137 1.83 1.76 5.40
CA ALA A 137 1.23 0.63 4.72
C ALA A 137 2.19 -0.56 4.58
N ILE A 138 3.48 -0.28 4.39
CA ILE A 138 4.51 -1.31 4.32
C ILE A 138 4.83 -1.83 5.73
N ASP A 139 5.02 -0.93 6.69
CA ASP A 139 5.34 -1.31 8.07
C ASP A 139 4.26 -2.21 8.69
N ALA A 140 2.98 -1.92 8.40
CA ALA A 140 1.85 -2.66 8.95
C ALA A 140 1.60 -4.01 8.26
N ASN A 141 1.88 -4.16 6.96
CA ASN A 141 1.36 -5.28 6.17
C ASN A 141 2.42 -6.14 5.47
N LEU A 142 3.66 -5.64 5.29
CA LEU A 142 4.65 -6.29 4.43
C LEU A 142 5.03 -7.68 4.95
N GLU A 143 5.32 -7.82 6.24
CA GLU A 143 5.81 -9.08 6.82
C GLU A 143 4.83 -10.24 6.64
N ASP A 144 3.58 -10.06 7.06
CA ASP A 144 2.56 -11.11 6.96
C ASP A 144 2.28 -11.47 5.51
N THR A 145 2.11 -10.46 4.66
CA THR A 145 1.81 -10.66 3.23
C THR A 145 2.98 -11.37 2.54
N TYR A 146 4.21 -10.94 2.77
CA TYR A 146 5.41 -11.51 2.17
C TYR A 146 5.65 -12.95 2.61
N SER A 147 5.48 -13.24 3.91
CA SER A 147 5.68 -14.58 4.47
C SER A 147 4.72 -15.59 3.84
N ILE A 148 3.43 -15.24 3.76
CA ILE A 148 2.40 -16.11 3.20
C ILE A 148 2.62 -16.39 1.71
N ILE A 149 2.97 -15.36 0.93
CA ILE A 149 3.28 -15.55 -0.49
C ILE A 149 4.52 -16.45 -0.63
N SER A 150 5.58 -16.15 0.12
CA SER A 150 6.85 -16.86 0.03
C SER A 150 6.70 -18.34 0.39
N ASP A 151 6.00 -18.66 1.46
CA ASP A 151 5.77 -20.04 1.90
C ASP A 151 5.00 -20.83 0.84
N ARG A 152 3.91 -20.24 0.31
CA ARG A 152 3.08 -20.91 -0.69
C ARG A 152 3.80 -21.11 -2.03
N VAL A 153 4.55 -20.11 -2.49
CA VAL A 153 5.32 -20.21 -3.73
C VAL A 153 6.44 -21.25 -3.60
N ARG A 154 7.15 -21.28 -2.46
CA ARG A 154 8.16 -22.31 -2.18
C ARG A 154 7.58 -23.71 -2.07
N ALA A 155 6.43 -23.87 -1.41
CA ALA A 155 5.74 -25.16 -1.29
C ALA A 155 5.32 -25.72 -2.67
N LYS A 156 5.10 -24.86 -3.67
CA LYS A 156 4.81 -25.24 -5.06
C LYS A 156 6.07 -25.55 -5.88
N GLY A 157 7.26 -25.39 -5.32
CA GLY A 157 8.53 -25.69 -5.98
C GLY A 157 9.01 -24.62 -6.96
N TYR A 158 8.40 -23.42 -6.96
CA TYR A 158 8.86 -22.32 -7.80
C TYR A 158 10.17 -21.74 -7.29
N LYS A 159 11.03 -21.33 -8.22
CA LYS A 159 12.28 -20.64 -7.91
C LYS A 159 11.99 -19.19 -7.50
N MET A 160 12.08 -18.92 -6.21
CA MET A 160 11.99 -17.57 -5.64
C MET A 160 13.24 -16.74 -5.96
N GLY A 161 13.02 -15.51 -6.41
CA GLY A 161 14.06 -14.50 -6.55
C GLY A 161 14.52 -13.94 -5.19
N THR A 162 15.62 -13.18 -5.21
CA THR A 162 16.05 -12.39 -4.04
C THR A 162 15.02 -11.28 -3.81
N PRO A 163 14.37 -11.15 -2.64
CA PRO A 163 13.42 -10.06 -2.41
C PRO A 163 14.12 -8.70 -2.48
N ILE A 164 13.50 -7.70 -3.11
CA ILE A 164 14.10 -6.37 -3.33
C ILE A 164 13.23 -5.30 -2.71
N PHE A 165 13.83 -4.41 -1.94
CA PHE A 165 13.16 -3.21 -1.44
C PHE A 165 13.60 -1.99 -2.25
N VAL A 166 12.64 -1.26 -2.82
CA VAL A 166 12.89 -0.08 -3.65
C VAL A 166 12.48 1.17 -2.88
N LYS A 167 13.47 1.94 -2.42
CA LYS A 167 13.24 3.27 -1.85
C LYS A 167 12.85 4.24 -2.96
N TYR A 168 11.79 5.01 -2.73
CA TYR A 168 11.19 5.95 -3.68
C TYR A 168 10.71 5.27 -4.97
N GLY A 169 10.10 4.08 -4.80
CA GLY A 169 9.62 3.24 -5.89
C GLY A 169 8.20 3.56 -6.34
N ARG A 170 8.01 3.76 -7.66
CA ARG A 170 6.69 3.75 -8.31
C ARG A 170 6.40 2.37 -8.91
N VAL A 171 5.14 2.12 -9.27
CA VAL A 171 4.70 0.82 -9.82
C VAL A 171 5.60 0.33 -10.97
N ALA A 172 5.94 1.20 -11.93
CA ALA A 172 6.74 0.83 -13.09
C ALA A 172 8.20 0.41 -12.78
N THR A 173 8.68 0.55 -11.53
CA THR A 173 9.98 -0.01 -11.13
C THR A 173 9.99 -1.54 -11.23
N MET A 174 8.84 -2.18 -11.06
CA MET A 174 8.71 -3.63 -11.20
C MET A 174 9.13 -4.11 -12.59
N ASP A 175 8.83 -3.32 -13.62
CA ASP A 175 9.11 -3.69 -15.01
C ASP A 175 10.61 -3.72 -15.28
N ALA A 176 11.34 -2.70 -14.83
CA ALA A 176 12.79 -2.61 -15.02
C ALA A 176 13.53 -3.72 -14.25
N ILE A 177 13.07 -4.07 -13.05
CA ILE A 177 13.64 -5.16 -12.26
C ILE A 177 13.32 -6.51 -12.91
N SER A 178 12.09 -6.69 -13.38
CA SER A 178 11.65 -7.89 -14.09
C SER A 178 12.50 -8.15 -15.34
N GLU A 179 12.73 -7.13 -16.16
CA GLU A 179 13.61 -7.20 -17.34
C GLU A 179 15.06 -7.50 -16.96
N ALA A 180 15.59 -6.83 -15.93
CA ALA A 180 16.97 -7.02 -15.51
C ALA A 180 17.26 -8.44 -15.02
N LEU A 181 16.28 -9.06 -14.35
CA LEU A 181 16.41 -10.40 -13.77
C LEU A 181 15.77 -11.50 -14.63
N ASN A 182 15.10 -11.15 -15.74
CA ASN A 182 14.31 -12.08 -16.55
C ASN A 182 13.32 -12.90 -15.70
N ALA A 183 12.57 -12.22 -14.83
CA ALA A 183 11.59 -12.84 -13.94
C ALA A 183 10.31 -13.22 -14.70
N LYS A 184 9.77 -14.43 -14.46
CA LYS A 184 8.53 -14.86 -15.14
C LYS A 184 7.29 -14.18 -14.57
N VAL A 185 7.18 -14.05 -13.25
CA VAL A 185 6.13 -13.27 -12.59
C VAL A 185 6.78 -12.33 -11.60
N THR A 186 6.44 -11.06 -11.68
CA THR A 186 6.93 -10.03 -10.77
C THR A 186 5.76 -9.49 -9.96
N VAL A 187 5.93 -9.43 -8.64
CA VAL A 187 4.96 -8.90 -7.69
C VAL A 187 5.59 -7.71 -6.96
N LEU A 188 4.91 -6.58 -6.98
CA LEU A 188 5.27 -5.36 -6.25
C LEU A 188 4.24 -5.10 -5.16
N LEU A 189 4.67 -5.14 -3.91
CA LEU A 189 3.93 -4.68 -2.73
C LEU A 189 4.30 -3.21 -2.49
N VAL A 190 3.33 -2.30 -2.56
CA VAL A 190 3.60 -0.86 -2.53
C VAL A 190 2.56 -0.11 -1.71
N GLY A 191 3.03 0.83 -0.88
CA GLY A 191 2.16 1.70 -0.09
C GLY A 191 1.34 2.63 -0.98
N GLU A 192 0.02 2.64 -0.77
CA GLU A 192 -0.89 3.50 -1.54
C GLU A 192 -0.80 4.96 -1.08
N ARG A 193 -1.55 5.84 -1.77
CA ARG A 193 -1.74 7.21 -1.29
C ARG A 193 -2.51 7.15 0.04
N PRO A 194 -2.02 7.77 1.11
CA PRO A 194 -2.72 7.75 2.38
C PRO A 194 -4.09 8.41 2.24
N GLY A 195 -5.10 7.71 2.75
CA GLY A 195 -6.47 8.21 2.85
C GLY A 195 -6.66 9.07 4.09
N LEU A 196 -7.83 9.68 4.21
CA LEU A 196 -8.22 10.42 5.42
C LEU A 196 -8.57 9.48 6.59
N VAL A 197 -8.87 8.21 6.29
CA VAL A 197 -9.33 7.23 7.27
C VAL A 197 -8.19 6.31 7.69
N THR A 198 -7.36 5.88 6.75
CA THR A 198 -6.23 4.98 6.98
C THR A 198 -5.04 5.38 6.11
N ASN A 199 -3.84 5.22 6.67
CA ASN A 199 -2.56 5.29 6.00
C ASN A 199 -1.93 3.89 5.80
N GLU A 200 -2.62 2.82 6.21
CA GLU A 200 -2.10 1.45 6.18
C GLU A 200 -2.42 0.71 4.88
N SER A 201 -3.15 1.31 3.95
CA SER A 201 -3.56 0.66 2.70
C SER A 201 -2.36 0.33 1.79
N MET A 202 -2.10 -0.95 1.58
CA MET A 202 -1.10 -1.46 0.63
C MET A 202 -1.77 -2.03 -0.63
N SER A 203 -1.08 -1.93 -1.76
CA SER A 203 -1.48 -2.58 -3.02
C SER A 203 -0.44 -3.61 -3.45
N ALA A 204 -0.90 -4.68 -4.11
CA ALA A 204 -0.07 -5.64 -4.82
C ALA A 204 -0.30 -5.51 -6.34
N TYR A 205 0.73 -5.06 -7.07
CA TYR A 205 0.76 -5.05 -8.53
C TYR A 205 1.55 -6.26 -9.02
N MET A 206 1.01 -7.03 -9.95
CA MET A 206 1.67 -8.24 -10.43
C MET A 206 1.49 -8.45 -11.93
N ALA A 207 2.52 -8.96 -12.59
CA ALA A 207 2.48 -9.21 -14.03
C ALA A 207 3.37 -10.40 -14.42
N TYR A 208 2.94 -11.14 -15.43
CA TYR A 208 3.72 -12.16 -16.10
C TYR A 208 4.59 -11.52 -17.18
N ASP A 209 5.90 -11.83 -17.18
CA ASP A 209 6.89 -11.29 -18.12
C ASP A 209 6.82 -9.75 -18.19
N SER A 210 6.84 -9.12 -17.01
CA SER A 210 6.68 -7.67 -16.84
C SER A 210 7.81 -6.92 -17.55
N SER A 211 7.45 -5.85 -18.29
CA SER A 211 8.38 -5.12 -19.16
C SER A 211 7.99 -3.66 -19.36
N THR A 212 9.00 -2.80 -19.51
CA THR A 212 8.90 -1.35 -19.68
C THR A 212 8.32 -0.96 -21.04
N VAL A 213 8.34 -1.86 -22.03
CA VAL A 213 7.71 -1.63 -23.34
C VAL A 213 6.24 -2.06 -23.38
N LYS A 214 5.74 -2.76 -22.35
CA LYS A 214 4.35 -3.21 -22.25
C LYS A 214 3.48 -2.17 -21.53
N PRO A 215 2.18 -2.04 -21.87
CA PRO A 215 1.29 -1.06 -21.25
C PRO A 215 0.98 -1.41 -19.79
N GLU A 216 0.46 -0.45 -19.02
CA GLU A 216 0.09 -0.68 -17.61
C GLU A 216 -1.00 -1.76 -17.45
N SER A 217 -1.84 -1.96 -18.46
CA SER A 217 -2.89 -2.99 -18.49
C SER A 217 -2.35 -4.43 -18.45
N GLN A 218 -1.03 -4.63 -18.57
CA GLN A 218 -0.37 -5.92 -18.33
C GLN A 218 -0.47 -6.35 -16.86
N ARG A 219 -0.72 -5.42 -15.93
CA ARG A 219 -0.67 -5.67 -14.49
C ARG A 219 -2.05 -6.07 -13.96
N THR A 220 -2.09 -7.11 -13.14
CA THR A 220 -3.19 -7.43 -12.23
C THR A 220 -2.94 -6.72 -10.91
N VAL A 221 -3.99 -6.22 -10.26
CA VAL A 221 -3.88 -5.46 -9.02
C VAL A 221 -4.83 -6.02 -7.97
N ILE A 222 -4.32 -6.22 -6.76
CA ILE A 222 -5.13 -6.31 -5.54
C ILE A 222 -4.81 -5.04 -4.74
N SER A 223 -5.82 -4.20 -4.50
CA SER A 223 -5.68 -2.97 -3.71
C SER A 223 -6.31 -3.13 -2.34
N ASN A 224 -6.15 -2.12 -1.49
CA ASN A 224 -6.83 -2.04 -0.20
C ASN A 224 -6.49 -3.23 0.73
N ILE A 225 -5.21 -3.62 0.74
CA ILE A 225 -4.69 -4.63 1.66
C ILE A 225 -4.37 -3.92 2.99
N TYR A 226 -5.23 -4.12 3.98
CA TYR A 226 -5.12 -3.65 5.37
C TYR A 226 -6.26 -4.27 6.21
N ASN A 227 -6.26 -4.05 7.53
CA ASN A 227 -7.18 -4.71 8.47
C ASN A 227 -8.68 -4.51 8.16
N ASP A 228 -9.11 -3.31 7.79
CA ASP A 228 -10.52 -3.04 7.42
C ASP A 228 -10.78 -3.13 5.89
N GLY A 229 -9.80 -3.64 5.13
CA GLY A 229 -9.90 -3.92 3.70
C GLY A 229 -9.88 -5.42 3.44
N THR A 230 -9.02 -5.86 2.53
CA THR A 230 -8.65 -7.27 2.41
C THR A 230 -7.55 -7.56 3.43
N PRO A 231 -7.78 -8.38 4.47
CA PRO A 231 -6.76 -8.66 5.48
C PRO A 231 -5.51 -9.30 4.87
N THR A 232 -4.34 -9.04 5.45
CA THR A 232 -3.03 -9.51 4.95
C THR A 232 -2.98 -11.01 4.67
N VAL A 233 -3.63 -11.81 5.53
CA VAL A 233 -3.72 -13.26 5.38
C VAL A 233 -4.47 -13.67 4.11
N GLU A 234 -5.62 -13.07 3.88
CA GLU A 234 -6.42 -13.33 2.69
C GLU A 234 -5.73 -12.79 1.43
N ALA A 235 -5.17 -11.59 1.50
CA ALA A 235 -4.44 -10.97 0.42
C ALA A 235 -3.24 -11.83 -0.01
N GLY A 236 -2.42 -12.31 0.93
CA GLY A 236 -1.30 -13.20 0.63
C GLY A 236 -1.74 -14.49 -0.07
N ALA A 237 -2.84 -15.10 0.38
CA ALA A 237 -3.39 -16.30 -0.25
C ALA A 237 -3.93 -16.04 -1.67
N GLN A 238 -4.62 -14.90 -1.87
CA GLN A 238 -5.12 -14.48 -3.19
C GLN A 238 -3.97 -14.15 -4.14
N ILE A 239 -2.94 -13.42 -3.69
CA ILE A 239 -1.74 -13.11 -4.48
C ILE A 239 -1.05 -14.41 -4.91
N ALA A 240 -0.84 -15.36 -3.99
CA ALA A 240 -0.23 -16.64 -4.33
C ALA A 240 -1.06 -17.45 -5.34
N TYR A 241 -2.39 -17.43 -5.23
CA TYR A 241 -3.28 -18.05 -6.22
C TYR A 241 -3.15 -17.39 -7.61
N LEU A 242 -3.12 -16.06 -7.67
CA LEU A 242 -2.94 -15.33 -8.93
C LEU A 242 -1.57 -15.60 -9.55
N ILE A 243 -0.51 -15.71 -8.74
CA ILE A 243 0.82 -16.11 -9.21
C ILE A 243 0.76 -17.50 -9.88
N GLU A 244 0.13 -18.49 -9.23
CA GLU A 244 -0.04 -19.83 -9.80
C GLU A 244 -0.78 -19.78 -11.15
N LEU A 245 -1.85 -18.98 -11.23
CA LEU A 245 -2.62 -18.81 -12.45
C LEU A 245 -1.83 -18.12 -13.57
N MET A 246 -1.07 -17.07 -13.24
CA MET A 246 -0.17 -16.39 -14.19
C MET A 246 0.91 -17.33 -14.73
N MET A 247 1.49 -18.16 -13.86
CA MET A 247 2.49 -19.15 -14.26
C MET A 247 1.91 -20.22 -15.20
N LYS A 248 0.66 -20.64 -14.96
CA LYS A 248 -0.04 -21.62 -15.80
C LYS A 248 -0.44 -21.04 -17.15
N GLU A 249 -1.11 -19.89 -17.15
CA GLU A 249 -1.71 -19.29 -18.35
C GLU A 249 -0.73 -18.42 -19.15
N LYS A 250 0.42 -18.06 -18.54
CA LYS A 250 1.44 -17.17 -19.12
C LYS A 250 0.87 -15.82 -19.56
N LYS A 251 -0.06 -15.30 -18.74
CA LYS A 251 -0.82 -14.07 -18.97
C LYS A 251 -1.02 -13.34 -17.65
N SER A 252 -1.24 -12.04 -17.71
CA SER A 252 -1.58 -11.19 -16.57
C SER A 252 -2.45 -10.01 -17.01
N GLY A 253 -2.92 -9.21 -16.06
CA GLY A 253 -3.73 -8.03 -16.33
C GLY A 253 -5.03 -8.39 -17.04
N ILE A 254 -5.39 -7.61 -18.06
CA ILE A 254 -6.65 -7.78 -18.81
C ILE A 254 -6.74 -9.10 -19.60
N ASP A 255 -5.59 -9.71 -19.88
CA ASP A 255 -5.47 -10.94 -20.65
C ASP A 255 -5.64 -12.20 -19.77
N LEU A 256 -5.49 -12.06 -18.45
CA LEU A 256 -5.76 -13.12 -17.50
C LEU A 256 -7.26 -13.17 -17.20
N LYS A 257 -7.91 -14.27 -17.56
CA LYS A 257 -9.33 -14.51 -17.25
C LYS A 257 -9.42 -15.26 -15.93
N LEU A 258 -10.06 -14.63 -14.93
CA LEU A 258 -10.32 -15.17 -13.60
C LEU A 258 -11.58 -16.03 -13.59
#